data_AF-A0A4D6KM71-F1
#
_entry.id   AF-A0A4D6KM71-F1
#
_cell.length_a   1.000
_cell.length_b   1.000
_cell.length_c   1.000
_cell.angle_alpha   90.00
_cell.angle_beta   90.00
_cell.angle_gamma   90.00
#
_symmetry.space_group_name_H-M   'P 1'
#
loop_
_entity.id
_entity.type
_entity.pdbx_description
1 polymer ?
#
loop_
_entity_poly.entity_id
_entity_poly.type
_entity_poly.pdbx_seq_one_letter_code
_entity_poly.pdbx_strand_id
1 'polypeptide(L)'
;MASSLSLSSSSLKFTVRRCEPQLVPPAIPTPHEVKLLSDIDDQEALRTTFQWLREGPRRKLMVDCTGEGAMFIEPDADVTLDQFGDDLHHPLPCFHRLTPIDKTKG
;
A
#
# COMPACT_ATOMS: atom_id res chain seq x y z
N MET A 1 -6.31 -20.32 44.28
CA MET A 1 -7.34 -20.20 43.23
C MET A 1 -6.87 -19.11 42.27
N ALA A 2 -6.56 -19.44 41.02
CA ALA A 2 -6.21 -18.44 40.02
C ALA A 2 -7.51 -17.92 39.40
N SER A 3 -7.85 -16.66 39.70
CA SER A 3 -9.02 -16.00 39.12
C SER A 3 -8.76 -15.77 37.64
N SER A 4 -9.55 -16.44 36.80
CA SER A 4 -9.61 -16.23 35.36
C SER A 4 -10.12 -14.81 35.07
N LEU A 5 -9.21 -13.89 34.73
CA LEU A 5 -9.57 -12.60 34.17
C LEU A 5 -10.08 -12.84 32.74
N SER A 6 -11.38 -12.75 32.53
CA SER A 6 -11.95 -12.72 31.19
C SER A 6 -11.50 -11.42 30.52
N LEU A 7 -10.49 -11.48 29.65
CA LEU A 7 -10.22 -10.38 28.73
C LEU A 7 -11.42 -10.29 27.78
N SER A 8 -12.29 -9.32 28.03
CA SER A 8 -13.23 -8.86 27.02
C SER A 8 -12.40 -8.23 25.90
N SER A 9 -12.10 -9.00 24.87
CA SER A 9 -11.52 -8.48 23.64
C SER A 9 -12.61 -7.68 22.94
N SER A 10 -12.72 -6.40 23.27
CA SER A 10 -13.52 -5.47 22.49
C SER A 10 -12.87 -5.37 21.11
N SER A 11 -13.48 -6.00 20.11
CA SER A 11 -13.01 -5.90 18.72
C SER A 11 -13.11 -4.46 18.26
N LEU A 12 -11.96 -3.79 18.14
CA LEU A 12 -11.87 -2.46 17.52
C LEU A 12 -12.31 -2.57 16.06
N LYS A 13 -13.35 -1.81 15.70
CA LYS A 13 -13.88 -1.77 14.33
C LYS A 13 -13.34 -0.54 13.62
N PHE A 14 -12.44 -0.76 12.67
CA PHE A 14 -11.95 0.29 11.78
C PHE A 14 -12.88 0.40 10.58
N THR A 15 -13.61 1.51 10.46
CA THR A 15 -14.29 1.85 9.22
C THR A 15 -13.30 2.62 8.35
N VAL A 16 -12.81 1.97 7.30
CA VAL A 16 -11.91 2.57 6.31
C VAL A 16 -12.71 2.91 5.06
N ARG A 17 -12.63 4.17 4.64
CA ARG A 17 -13.16 4.69 3.39
C ARG A 17 -12.04 4.82 2.37
N ARG A 18 -12.40 4.69 1.11
CA ARG A 18 -11.52 5.04 -0.01
C ARG A 18 -11.74 6.51 -0.35
N CYS A 19 -10.68 7.31 -0.34
CA CYS A 19 -10.73 8.67 -0.88
C CYS A 19 -10.88 8.65 -2.41
N GLU A 20 -11.06 9.84 -2.98
CA GLU A 20 -10.95 9.99 -4.43
C GLU A 20 -9.52 9.63 -4.88
N PRO A 21 -9.37 8.90 -6.01
CA PRO A 21 -8.06 8.62 -6.56
C PRO A 21 -7.30 9.90 -6.91
N GLN A 22 -6.03 9.98 -6.53
CA GLN A 22 -5.15 11.11 -6.84
C GLN A 22 -3.93 10.63 -7.61
N LEU A 23 -3.54 11.38 -8.64
CA LEU A 23 -2.32 11.11 -9.40
C LEU A 23 -1.13 11.69 -8.63
N VAL A 24 -0.26 10.84 -8.12
CA VAL A 24 0.98 11.26 -7.44
C VAL A 24 2.11 11.22 -8.47
N PRO A 25 2.70 12.38 -8.83
CA PRO A 25 3.79 12.42 -9.79
C PRO A 25 5.06 11.82 -9.18
N PRO A 26 6.03 11.39 -10.00
CA PRO A 26 7.33 10.95 -9.51
C PRO A 26 8.02 12.05 -8.71
N ALA A 27 8.66 11.68 -7.60
CA ALA A 27 9.41 12.63 -6.77
C ALA A 27 10.59 13.30 -7.52
N ILE A 28 11.10 12.62 -8.56
CA ILE A 28 12.15 13.11 -9.46
C ILE A 28 11.66 12.84 -10.88
N PRO A 29 11.78 13.79 -11.83
CA PRO A 29 11.43 13.54 -13.23
C PRO A 29 12.09 12.25 -13.74
N THR A 30 11.26 11.29 -14.12
CA THR A 30 11.73 10.02 -14.65
C THR A 30 11.80 10.10 -16.16
N PRO A 31 12.87 9.60 -16.80
CA PRO A 31 12.94 9.47 -18.25
C PRO A 31 11.76 8.67 -18.78
N HIS A 32 11.30 9.03 -19.98
CA HIS A 32 10.34 8.23 -20.73
C HIS A 32 11.06 7.04 -21.35
N GLU A 33 10.73 5.83 -20.90
CA GLU A 33 11.39 4.62 -21.38
C GLU A 33 10.54 3.38 -21.15
N VAL A 34 10.83 2.33 -21.91
CA VAL A 34 10.20 1.02 -21.70
C VAL A 34 11.13 0.16 -20.86
N LYS A 35 10.66 -0.28 -19.69
CA LYS A 35 11.42 -1.16 -18.79
C LYS A 35 10.93 -2.59 -18.88
N LEU A 36 11.88 -3.51 -19.02
CA LEU A 36 11.62 -4.94 -18.83
C LEU A 36 11.47 -5.22 -17.35
N LEU A 37 10.42 -5.96 -16.99
CA LEU A 37 10.24 -6.40 -15.62
C LEU A 37 11.14 -7.60 -15.30
N SER A 38 11.35 -7.82 -14.01
CA SER A 38 12.12 -8.97 -13.53
C SER A 38 11.30 -10.25 -13.71
N ASP A 39 11.97 -11.41 -13.72
CA ASP A 39 11.30 -12.69 -13.92
C ASP A 39 10.27 -13.00 -12.82
N ILE A 40 10.38 -12.35 -11.64
CA ILE A 40 9.43 -12.47 -10.53
C ILE A 40 8.10 -11.80 -10.89
N ASP A 41 8.15 -10.72 -11.65
CA ASP A 41 6.99 -9.95 -12.09
C ASP A 41 6.31 -10.57 -13.33
N ASP A 42 6.88 -11.62 -13.93
CA ASP A 42 6.36 -12.27 -15.14
C ASP A 42 5.20 -13.27 -14.85
N GLN A 43 4.53 -13.16 -13.70
CA GLN A 43 3.42 -14.03 -13.33
C GLN A 43 2.25 -13.90 -14.31
N GLU A 44 1.65 -15.03 -14.71
CA GLU A 44 0.58 -15.09 -15.72
C GLU A 44 -0.61 -14.18 -15.39
N ALA A 45 -0.95 -14.02 -14.10
CA ALA A 45 -2.03 -13.13 -13.67
C ALA A 45 -1.79 -11.66 -14.02
N LEU A 46 -0.52 -11.22 -14.04
CA LEU A 46 -0.14 -9.83 -14.30
C LEU A 46 -0.34 -9.46 -15.77
N ARG A 47 -0.30 -10.45 -16.67
CA ARG A 47 -0.43 -10.27 -18.13
C ARG A 47 -1.81 -9.78 -18.57
N THR A 48 -2.85 -10.08 -17.79
CA THR A 48 -4.25 -9.80 -18.19
C THR A 48 -4.93 -8.77 -17.29
N THR A 49 -4.46 -8.59 -16.05
CA THR A 49 -5.08 -7.68 -15.08
C THR A 49 -4.60 -6.25 -15.20
N PHE A 50 -3.34 -6.02 -15.58
CA PHE A 50 -2.74 -4.69 -15.59
C PHE A 50 -2.62 -4.15 -17.01
N GLN A 51 -3.51 -3.23 -17.38
CA GLN A 51 -3.58 -2.63 -18.72
C GLN A 51 -2.33 -1.82 -19.12
N TRP A 52 -1.49 -1.45 -18.14
CA TRP A 52 -0.21 -0.75 -18.35
C TRP A 52 0.97 -1.69 -18.60
N LEU A 53 0.76 -3.01 -18.50
CA LEU A 53 1.76 -4.03 -18.83
C LEU A 53 1.59 -4.50 -20.27
N ARG A 54 2.69 -4.53 -21.01
CA ARG A 54 2.78 -5.05 -22.37
C ARG A 54 3.64 -6.31 -22.39
N GLU A 55 3.26 -7.29 -23.19
CA GLU A 55 4.10 -8.46 -23.44
C GLU A 55 5.17 -8.15 -24.49
N GLY A 56 6.43 -8.38 -24.12
CA GLY A 56 7.63 -8.20 -24.93
C GLY A 56 8.24 -9.52 -25.42
N PRO A 57 9.44 -9.46 -26.04
CA PRO A 57 10.15 -10.64 -26.52
C PRO A 57 10.35 -11.69 -25.42
N ARG A 58 10.29 -12.97 -25.78
CA ARG A 58 10.39 -14.10 -24.83
C ARG A 58 9.28 -14.13 -23.77
N ARG A 59 8.15 -13.46 -24.00
CA ARG A 59 7.04 -13.31 -23.05
C ARG A 59 7.43 -12.57 -21.77
N LYS A 60 8.44 -11.70 -21.83
CA LYS A 60 8.76 -10.79 -20.71
C LYS A 60 7.74 -9.67 -20.63
N LEU A 61 7.29 -9.33 -19.43
CA LEU A 61 6.46 -8.16 -19.23
C LEU A 61 7.30 -6.88 -19.30
N MET A 62 6.70 -5.85 -19.87
CA MET A 62 7.27 -4.53 -20.08
C MET A 62 6.30 -3.46 -19.61
N VAL A 63 6.81 -2.35 -19.08
CA VAL A 63 6.04 -1.16 -18.73
C VAL A 63 6.54 0.04 -19.53
N ASP A 64 5.62 0.87 -20.03
CA ASP A 64 5.92 2.18 -20.57
C ASP A 64 5.92 3.22 -19.44
N CYS A 65 7.10 3.75 -19.10
CA CYS A 65 7.23 4.79 -18.09
C CYS A 65 6.95 6.15 -18.72
N THR A 66 5.79 6.74 -18.44
CA THR A 66 5.40 8.07 -18.98
C THR A 66 5.75 9.25 -18.07
N GLY A 67 6.31 9.00 -16.88
CA GLY A 67 6.58 10.07 -15.90
C GLY A 67 5.35 10.78 -15.34
N GLU A 68 4.14 10.36 -15.71
CA GLU A 68 2.88 10.91 -15.17
C GLU A 68 2.67 10.54 -13.70
N GLY A 69 3.28 9.44 -13.25
CA GLY A 69 3.22 8.97 -11.87
C GLY A 69 2.25 7.80 -11.71
N ALA A 70 1.76 7.61 -10.49
CA ALA A 70 0.85 6.52 -10.17
C ALA A 70 -0.42 7.04 -9.50
N MET A 71 -1.54 6.41 -9.81
CA MET A 71 -2.81 6.71 -9.17
C MET A 71 -2.85 6.04 -7.79
N PHE A 72 -2.97 6.85 -6.74
CA PHE A 72 -3.09 6.39 -5.37
C PHE A 72 -4.49 6.67 -4.84
N ILE A 73 -5.02 5.74 -4.05
CA ILE A 73 -6.24 5.91 -3.28
C ILE A 73 -5.82 5.87 -1.81
N GLU A 74 -5.77 7.04 -1.17
CA GLU A 74 -5.48 7.12 0.26
C GLU A 74 -6.62 6.44 1.04
N PRO A 75 -6.32 5.52 1.97
CA PRO A 75 -7.30 5.02 2.91
C PRO A 75 -7.54 6.09 3.98
N ASP A 76 -8.79 6.49 4.15
CA ASP A 76 -9.22 7.40 5.19
C ASP A 76 -9.99 6.62 6.26
N ALA A 77 -9.62 6.79 7.52
CA ALA A 77 -10.19 6.05 8.62
C ALA A 77 -10.55 7.02 9.76
N ASP A 78 -11.80 7.00 10.18
CA ASP A 78 -12.30 7.80 11.30
C ASP A 78 -11.89 7.16 12.64
N VAL A 79 -10.58 7.10 12.92
CA VAL A 79 -10.06 6.60 14.19
C VAL A 79 -9.21 7.65 14.88
N THR A 80 -9.54 7.92 16.13
CA THR A 80 -8.76 8.80 16.99
C THR A 80 -7.80 7.95 17.84
N LEU A 81 -6.60 8.47 18.13
CA LEU A 81 -5.54 7.70 18.78
C LEU A 81 -5.91 7.23 20.20
N ASP A 82 -6.85 7.93 20.86
CA ASP A 82 -7.49 7.57 22.13
C ASP A 82 -8.41 6.34 22.04
N GLN A 83 -8.92 6.00 20.85
CA GLN A 83 -9.70 4.76 20.65
C GLN A 83 -8.83 3.51 20.61
N PHE A 84 -7.52 3.66 20.42
CA PHE A 84 -6.60 2.53 20.42
C PHE A 84 -6.36 1.93 21.82
N GLY A 85 -6.77 2.63 22.89
CA GLY A 85 -6.50 2.23 24.28
C GLY A 85 -5.01 2.21 24.61
N ASP A 86 -4.67 2.11 25.90
CA ASP A 86 -3.27 2.01 26.35
C ASP A 86 -2.62 0.66 25.98
N ASP A 87 -3.43 -0.35 25.60
CA ASP A 87 -2.99 -1.70 25.30
C ASP A 87 -3.16 -2.02 23.81
N LEU A 88 -2.33 -1.37 22.98
CA LEU A 88 -1.98 -1.87 21.65
C LEU A 88 -1.16 -3.19 21.73
N HIS A 89 -1.59 -4.12 22.59
CA HIS A 89 -1.01 -5.44 22.72
C HIS A 89 -1.67 -6.41 21.73
N HIS A 90 -1.46 -6.12 20.45
CA HIS A 90 -1.59 -7.12 19.40
C HIS A 90 -0.26 -7.19 18.65
N PRO A 91 0.26 -8.39 18.32
CA PRO A 91 1.57 -8.55 17.75
C PRO A 91 1.51 -8.06 16.31
N LEU A 92 1.65 -6.76 16.08
CA LEU A 92 1.96 -6.24 14.76
C LEU A 92 3.41 -6.60 14.49
N PRO A 93 3.68 -7.57 13.59
CA PRO A 93 5.05 -7.79 13.19
C PRO A 93 5.45 -6.54 12.40
N CYS A 94 6.50 -5.85 12.84
CA CYS A 94 7.19 -4.76 12.11
C CYS A 94 6.79 -3.29 12.41
N PHE A 95 6.24 -2.93 13.58
CA PHE A 95 6.01 -1.52 13.93
C PHE A 95 7.26 -0.62 13.77
N HIS A 96 8.45 -1.18 14.04
CA HIS A 96 9.76 -0.53 13.88
C HIS A 96 10.10 -0.08 12.44
N ARG A 97 9.28 -0.42 11.45
CA ARG A 97 9.54 -0.16 10.02
C ARG A 97 8.53 0.81 9.39
N LEU A 98 7.59 1.35 10.17
CA LEU A 98 6.66 2.36 9.72
C LEU A 98 7.28 3.75 9.92
N THR A 99 7.83 4.33 8.86
CA THR A 99 8.24 5.73 8.88
C THR A 99 7.01 6.62 8.65
N PRO A 100 6.79 7.67 9.45
CA PRO A 100 5.78 8.68 9.17
C PRO A 100 5.98 9.26 7.76
N ILE A 101 4.93 9.28 6.96
CA ILE A 101 4.92 10.03 5.69
C ILE A 101 4.78 11.50 6.08
N ASP A 102 5.89 12.24 6.02
CA ASP A 102 5.90 13.67 6.28
C ASP A 102 5.09 14.39 5.17
N LYS A 103 3.92 14.95 5.54
CA LYS A 103 3.06 15.71 4.63
C LYS A 103 3.60 17.13 4.32
N THR A 104 4.78 17.51 4.82
CA THR A 104 5.30 18.90 4.73
C THR A 104 6.18 19.17 3.50
N LYS A 105 6.12 18.33 2.46
CA LYS A 105 6.79 18.62 1.19
C LYS A 105 5.90 18.30 -0.02
N GLY A 106 4.98 19.21 -0.28
CA GLY A 106 4.25 19.38 -1.54
C GLY A 106 4.43 20.80 -2.04
#